data_AF-A0A7L6A5Z8-F1
#
_entry.id   AF-A0A7L6A5Z8-F1
#
_cell.length_a   1.000
_cell.length_b   1.000
_cell.length_c   1.000
_cell.angle_alpha   90.00
_cell.angle_beta   90.00
_cell.angle_gamma   90.00
#
_symmetry.space_group_name_H-M   'P 1'
#
loop_
_entity.id
_entity.type
_entity.pdbx_description
1 polymer ?
#
loop_
_entity_poly.entity_id
_entity_poly.type
_entity_poly.pdbx_seq_one_letter_code
_entity_poly.pdbx_strand_id
1 'polypeptide(L)'
;MHLAMPVHAQIWSRDPAVLPTPTAFVTTLELGDLAQAQAWLDAGLPPDFMGSRIGSGLMIGAWEGNIDMMRLFISRGASINRMNGNGETAIILAAWRGHLEAVKWLVARGGRINAPARQWSAAALCGLRRTSPGRRLPDGAGADINALSTNGSSVLMMAIYEGREELARMLIEKGADRSPRNDWGDGALEWAMRYNRLNIARMITNPEEFNIAVNKPKETWGEPTRSLRMSQELEELMEMREKLVERGESTAAIDRRINVERVRVMRAEIDRPATPERAATMEITASRKAPKEQSARIIYDDQGKAASKKPAAGSGHPKPGPNGKSAKE
;
A
#
# COMPACT_ATOMS: atom_id res chain seq x y z
N MET A 1 36.91 33.83 -37.66
CA MET A 1 36.86 34.22 -36.23
C MET A 1 36.03 33.17 -35.51
N HIS A 2 36.66 32.44 -34.58
CA HIS A 2 36.04 31.33 -33.86
C HIS A 2 34.96 31.82 -32.90
N LEU A 3 33.80 31.16 -32.96
CA LEU A 3 32.71 31.29 -32.00
C LEU A 3 33.11 30.49 -30.74
N ALA A 4 33.62 31.18 -29.72
CA ALA A 4 33.86 30.58 -28.42
C ALA A 4 32.53 30.46 -27.66
N MET A 5 32.04 29.24 -27.47
CA MET A 5 30.98 28.97 -26.50
C MET A 5 31.62 28.68 -25.13
N PRO A 6 31.21 29.37 -24.05
CA PRO A 6 31.56 28.91 -22.72
C PRO A 6 30.63 27.76 -22.35
N VAL A 7 31.16 26.54 -22.42
CA VAL A 7 30.60 25.33 -21.80
C VAL A 7 30.81 25.44 -20.30
N HIS A 8 29.99 26.20 -19.59
CA HIS A 8 29.83 26.05 -18.13
C HIS A 8 28.34 25.81 -17.87
N ALA A 9 27.94 24.55 -18.00
CA ALA A 9 26.75 24.08 -17.31
C ALA A 9 26.99 24.35 -15.82
N GLN A 10 26.28 25.34 -15.28
CA GLN A 10 26.16 25.57 -13.85
C GLN A 10 25.54 24.31 -13.24
N ILE A 11 26.40 23.40 -12.81
CA ILE A 11 26.05 22.36 -11.85
C ILE A 11 25.59 23.13 -10.62
N TRP A 12 24.30 22.98 -10.29
CA TRP A 12 23.64 23.68 -9.19
C TRP A 12 24.55 23.81 -7.97
N SER A 13 25.00 25.03 -7.69
CA SER A 13 25.51 25.38 -6.38
C SER A 13 24.34 25.26 -5.40
N ARG A 14 24.20 24.10 -4.76
CA ARG A 14 23.32 23.98 -3.59
C ARG A 14 23.98 24.79 -2.51
N ASP A 15 23.44 25.98 -2.25
CA ASP A 15 23.81 26.76 -1.08
C ASP A 15 23.41 25.93 0.15
N PRO A 16 24.38 25.44 0.94
CA PRO A 16 24.11 24.56 2.06
C PRO A 16 23.25 25.22 3.15
N ALA A 17 23.13 26.55 3.14
CA ALA A 17 22.35 27.32 4.09
C ALA A 17 20.85 27.45 3.76
N VAL A 18 20.42 27.11 2.54
CA VAL A 18 19.01 27.19 2.16
C VAL A 18 18.25 25.95 2.62
N LEU A 19 17.24 26.15 3.47
CA LEU A 19 16.38 25.07 3.95
C LEU A 19 15.68 24.35 2.79
N PRO A 20 15.62 23.01 2.80
CA PRO A 20 15.12 22.23 1.69
C PRO A 20 13.60 22.29 1.57
N THR A 21 13.10 22.16 0.35
CA THR A 21 11.71 21.73 0.14
C THR A 21 11.55 20.26 0.55
N PRO A 22 10.33 19.80 0.92
CA PRO A 22 10.09 18.40 1.27
C PRO A 22 10.55 17.40 0.21
N THR A 23 10.49 17.77 -1.06
CA THR A 23 10.97 16.94 -2.19
C THR A 23 12.50 16.95 -2.30
N ALA A 24 13.13 18.13 -2.21
CA ALA A 24 14.59 18.23 -2.26
C ALA A 24 15.27 17.53 -1.07
N PHE A 25 14.61 17.55 0.09
CA PHE A 25 15.04 16.83 1.28
C PHE A 25 15.10 15.32 1.02
N VAL A 26 13.99 14.72 0.56
CA VAL A 26 13.93 13.27 0.28
C VAL A 26 14.97 12.85 -0.74
N THR A 27 15.04 13.53 -1.90
CA THR A 27 15.95 13.10 -2.98
C THR A 27 17.43 13.17 -2.57
N THR A 28 17.79 14.15 -1.75
CA THR A 28 19.17 14.32 -1.29
C THR A 28 19.56 13.26 -0.25
N LEU A 29 18.65 12.93 0.66
CA LEU A 29 18.88 11.89 1.65
C LEU A 29 18.83 10.48 1.06
N GLU A 30 17.96 10.22 0.08
CA GLU A 30 17.95 8.96 -0.69
C GLU A 30 19.28 8.73 -1.43
N LEU A 31 19.93 9.81 -1.90
CA LEU A 31 21.28 9.75 -2.49
C LEU A 31 22.40 9.57 -1.46
N GLY A 32 22.09 9.62 -0.16
CA GLY A 32 23.07 9.42 0.91
C GLY A 32 23.94 10.64 1.21
N ASP A 33 23.55 11.85 0.79
CA ASP A 33 24.33 13.07 0.99
C ASP A 33 24.28 13.55 2.46
N LEU A 34 25.16 12.97 3.27
CA LEU A 34 25.31 13.28 4.69
C LEU A 34 25.78 14.71 4.94
N ALA A 35 26.63 15.25 4.06
CA ALA A 35 27.18 16.59 4.21
C ALA A 35 26.07 17.64 4.08
N GLN A 36 25.19 17.47 3.10
CA GLN A 36 24.05 18.36 2.93
C GLN A 36 23.01 18.20 4.05
N ALA A 37 22.78 16.96 4.51
CA ALA A 37 21.89 16.71 5.65
C ALA A 37 22.38 17.43 6.92
N GLN A 38 23.68 17.33 7.19
CA GLN A 38 24.37 18.00 8.29
C GLN A 38 24.23 19.52 8.17
N ALA A 39 24.51 20.08 6.99
CA ALA A 39 24.39 21.51 6.75
C ALA A 39 22.97 22.05 7.02
N TRP A 40 21.93 21.33 6.60
CA TRP A 40 20.56 21.73 6.88
C TRP A 40 20.22 21.70 8.37
N LEU A 41 20.66 20.67 9.08
CA LEU A 41 20.45 20.57 10.54
C LEU A 41 21.22 21.68 11.28
N ASP A 42 22.41 22.06 10.80
CA ASP A 42 23.20 23.17 11.35
C ASP A 42 22.56 24.54 11.04
N ALA A 43 21.89 24.67 9.89
CA ALA A 43 21.09 25.84 9.53
C ALA A 43 19.73 25.93 10.25
N GLY A 44 19.43 25.00 11.17
CA GLY A 44 18.23 25.00 12.00
C GLY A 44 17.05 24.23 11.43
N LEU A 45 17.25 23.33 10.46
CA LEU A 45 16.20 22.39 10.05
C LEU A 45 15.79 21.51 11.25
N PRO A 46 14.50 21.40 11.57
CA PRO A 46 14.06 20.48 12.61
C PRO A 46 14.48 19.03 12.29
N PRO A 47 15.00 18.27 13.27
CA PRO A 47 15.45 16.89 13.06
C PRO A 47 14.31 15.93 12.65
N ASP A 48 13.07 16.27 13.02
CA ASP A 48 11.85 15.55 12.63
C ASP A 48 11.15 16.16 11.40
N PHE A 49 11.84 17.00 10.61
CA PHE A 49 11.30 17.55 9.38
C PHE A 49 10.83 16.43 8.43
N MET A 50 9.60 16.55 7.93
CA MET A 50 8.95 15.52 7.12
C MET A 50 9.13 15.78 5.62
N GLY A 51 9.75 14.84 4.92
CA GLY A 51 9.82 14.80 3.47
C GLY A 51 8.51 14.36 2.81
N SER A 52 8.42 14.49 1.48
CA SER A 52 7.18 14.27 0.72
C SER A 52 6.72 12.81 0.52
N ARG A 53 7.54 11.80 0.87
CA ARG A 53 7.20 10.37 0.62
C ARG A 53 7.56 9.43 1.77
N ILE A 54 8.84 9.36 2.15
CA ILE A 54 9.29 8.38 3.15
C ILE A 54 9.03 8.89 4.57
N GLY A 55 9.37 10.14 4.84
CA GLY A 55 9.15 10.79 6.13
C GLY A 55 10.36 11.58 6.58
N SER A 56 10.69 11.50 7.88
CA SER A 56 11.81 12.24 8.46
C SER A 56 13.18 11.72 7.99
N GLY A 57 14.24 12.46 8.28
CA GLY A 57 15.59 12.03 7.92
C GLY A 57 16.01 10.71 8.57
N LEU A 58 15.54 10.43 9.79
CA LEU A 58 15.73 9.14 10.44
C LEU A 58 15.02 8.01 9.66
N MET A 59 13.81 8.25 9.18
CA MET A 59 13.03 7.30 8.38
C MET A 59 13.68 7.01 7.04
N ILE A 60 14.21 8.03 6.36
CA ILE A 60 14.93 7.87 5.09
C ILE A 60 16.23 7.08 5.30
N GLY A 61 17.01 7.43 6.34
CA GLY A 61 18.21 6.67 6.69
C GLY A 61 17.90 5.20 6.99
N ALA A 62 16.80 4.93 7.70
CA ALA A 62 16.37 3.57 8.00
C ALA A 62 15.90 2.80 6.75
N TRP A 63 15.21 3.46 5.83
CA TRP A 63 14.74 2.92 4.56
C TRP A 63 15.88 2.56 3.60
N GLU A 64 16.95 3.37 3.55
CA GLU A 64 18.15 3.08 2.75
C GLU A 64 19.17 2.20 3.51
N GLY A 65 18.95 1.95 4.80
CA GLY A 65 19.88 1.24 5.67
C GLY A 65 21.16 2.03 6.00
N ASN A 66 21.15 3.35 5.81
CA ASN A 66 22.25 4.25 6.08
C ASN A 66 22.30 4.61 7.57
N ILE A 67 23.09 3.83 8.32
CA ILE A 67 23.26 4.00 9.77
C ILE A 67 23.86 5.36 10.14
N ASP A 68 24.77 5.90 9.33
CA ASP A 68 25.42 7.19 9.61
C ASP A 68 24.42 8.34 9.50
N MET A 69 23.50 8.26 8.54
CA MET A 69 22.37 9.19 8.45
C MET A 69 21.46 9.07 9.66
N MET A 70 21.13 7.84 10.08
CA MET A 70 20.33 7.62 11.28
C MET A 70 21.01 8.16 12.55
N ARG A 71 22.33 7.99 12.68
CA ARG A 71 23.14 8.57 13.77
C ARG A 71 23.07 10.08 13.77
N LEU A 72 23.23 10.71 12.60
CA LEU A 72 23.15 12.16 12.45
C LEU A 72 21.82 12.68 12.98
N PHE A 73 20.69 12.17 12.48
CA PHE A 73 19.37 12.66 12.89
C PHE A 73 19.08 12.40 14.38
N ILE A 74 19.44 11.22 14.93
CA ILE A 74 19.28 10.95 16.37
C ILE A 74 20.17 11.89 17.21
N SER A 75 21.40 12.19 16.78
CA SER A 75 22.28 13.12 17.50
C SER A 75 21.73 14.55 17.58
N ARG A 76 20.82 14.90 16.66
CA ARG A 76 20.11 16.18 16.65
C ARG A 76 18.76 16.15 17.35
N GLY A 77 18.40 15.04 18.00
CA GLY A 77 17.16 14.92 18.76
C GLY A 77 15.95 14.46 17.95
N ALA A 78 16.14 13.78 16.81
CA ALA A 78 15.02 13.15 16.11
C ALA A 78 14.30 12.13 16.99
N SER A 79 12.97 12.09 16.91
CA SER A 79 12.16 11.14 17.66
C SER A 79 12.24 9.74 17.02
N ILE A 80 12.82 8.79 17.76
CA ILE A 80 13.03 7.41 17.27
C ILE A 80 11.72 6.67 16.93
N ASN A 81 10.61 7.08 17.55
CA ASN A 81 9.29 6.48 17.40
C ASN A 81 8.31 7.38 16.65
N ARG A 82 8.78 8.46 16.01
CA ARG A 82 7.95 9.29 15.11
C ARG A 82 7.32 8.40 14.04
N MET A 83 6.07 8.68 13.68
CA MET A 83 5.36 8.05 12.57
C MET A 83 5.26 9.03 11.38
N ASN A 84 5.30 8.49 10.16
CA ASN A 84 4.93 9.24 8.95
C ASN A 84 3.40 9.20 8.75
N GLY A 85 2.90 9.86 7.70
CA GLY A 85 1.46 9.88 7.39
C GLY A 85 0.85 8.49 7.08
N ASN A 86 1.67 7.45 6.88
CA ASN A 86 1.22 6.07 6.73
C ASN A 86 1.20 5.30 8.06
N GLY A 87 1.53 5.94 9.18
CA GLY A 87 1.71 5.28 10.48
C GLY A 87 3.01 4.46 10.58
N GLU A 88 3.98 4.69 9.69
CA GLU A 88 5.23 3.92 9.67
C GLU A 88 6.31 4.65 10.48
N THR A 89 7.02 3.89 11.32
CA THR A 89 8.20 4.36 12.05
C THR A 89 9.48 4.00 11.30
N ALA A 90 10.61 4.60 11.69
CA ALA A 90 11.91 4.27 11.11
C ALA A 90 12.22 2.76 11.15
N ILE A 91 11.84 2.06 12.24
CA ILE A 91 12.09 0.63 12.38
C ILE A 91 11.20 -0.22 11.46
N ILE A 92 9.96 0.21 11.22
CA ILE A 92 9.04 -0.39 10.24
C ILE A 92 9.64 -0.28 8.84
N LEU A 93 10.16 0.90 8.47
CA LEU A 93 10.77 1.14 7.16
C LEU A 93 12.06 0.33 6.95
N ALA A 94 12.95 0.28 7.97
CA ALA A 94 14.14 -0.57 7.93
C ALA A 94 13.79 -2.05 7.81
N ALA A 95 12.75 -2.51 8.52
CA ALA A 95 12.24 -3.88 8.40
C ALA A 95 11.68 -4.16 7.00
N TRP A 96 10.90 -3.23 6.46
CA TRP A 96 10.32 -3.30 5.12
C TRP A 96 11.39 -3.30 4.03
N ARG A 97 12.51 -2.63 4.25
CA ARG A 97 13.67 -2.66 3.33
C ARG A 97 14.71 -3.73 3.67
N GLY A 98 14.55 -4.43 4.80
CA GLY A 98 15.31 -5.63 5.17
C GLY A 98 16.70 -5.30 5.70
N HIS A 99 16.88 -4.07 6.15
CA HIS A 99 18.11 -3.57 6.73
C HIS A 99 18.20 -4.02 8.19
N LEU A 100 18.55 -5.30 8.40
CA LEU A 100 18.60 -5.90 9.74
C LEU A 100 19.52 -5.11 10.70
N GLU A 101 20.64 -4.59 10.21
CA GLU A 101 21.55 -3.80 11.05
C GLU A 101 20.93 -2.47 11.46
N ALA A 102 20.11 -1.84 10.61
CA ALA A 102 19.33 -0.65 10.96
C ALA A 102 18.24 -0.97 11.98
N VAL A 103 17.55 -2.11 11.82
CA VAL A 103 16.59 -2.59 12.82
C VAL A 103 17.27 -2.79 14.18
N LYS A 104 18.37 -3.54 14.24
CA LYS A 104 19.15 -3.76 15.48
C LYS A 104 19.58 -2.43 16.12
N TRP A 105 20.07 -1.51 15.29
CA TRP A 105 20.52 -0.19 15.75
C TRP A 105 19.40 0.64 16.38
N LEU A 106 18.19 0.59 15.81
CA LEU A 106 17.00 1.28 16.32
C LEU A 106 16.48 0.64 17.61
N VAL A 107 16.43 -0.69 17.68
CA VAL A 107 16.01 -1.43 18.89
C VAL A 107 16.90 -1.08 20.07
N ALA A 108 18.22 -1.07 19.87
CA ALA A 108 19.19 -0.73 20.90
C ALA A 108 19.03 0.69 21.47
N ARG A 109 18.25 1.56 20.81
CA ARG A 109 17.99 2.95 21.20
C ARG A 109 16.54 3.21 21.61
N GLY A 110 15.76 2.16 21.86
CA GLY A 110 14.37 2.27 22.31
C GLY A 110 13.35 2.42 21.17
N GLY A 111 13.72 2.06 19.94
CA GLY A 111 12.78 1.94 18.83
C GLY A 111 11.77 0.83 19.11
N ARG A 112 10.47 1.17 19.07
CA ARG A 112 9.38 0.23 19.33
C ARG A 112 9.21 -0.71 18.15
N ILE A 113 9.52 -1.99 18.35
CA ILE A 113 9.34 -3.03 17.33
C ILE A 113 7.86 -3.28 17.04
N ASN A 114 7.04 -3.18 18.09
CA ASN A 114 5.61 -3.39 18.01
C ASN A 114 4.93 -2.07 17.66
N ALA A 115 4.02 -2.13 16.70
CA ALA A 115 3.18 -1.01 16.36
C ALA A 115 1.94 -1.00 17.27
N PRO A 116 1.26 0.17 17.40
CA PRO A 116 -0.09 0.24 17.93
C PRO A 116 -1.04 -0.75 17.25
N ALA A 117 -2.14 -1.09 17.93
CA ALA A 117 -3.13 -2.05 17.41
C ALA A 117 -3.60 -1.68 16.00
N ARG A 118 -3.67 -2.69 15.11
CA ARG A 118 -4.06 -2.55 13.69
C ARG A 118 -3.16 -1.60 12.90
N GLN A 119 -1.85 -1.66 13.14
CA GLN A 119 -0.81 -0.98 12.35
C GLN A 119 0.32 -1.98 12.04
N TRP A 120 1.09 -1.71 10.99
CA TRP A 120 2.19 -2.59 10.59
C TRP A 120 3.29 -2.64 11.65
N SER A 121 3.62 -3.81 12.20
CA SER A 121 4.78 -3.95 13.07
C SER A 121 6.05 -4.24 12.25
N ALA A 122 7.19 -3.71 12.72
CA ALA A 122 8.49 -3.98 12.10
C ALA A 122 8.84 -5.47 12.18
N ALA A 123 8.45 -6.13 13.28
CA ALA A 123 8.60 -7.56 13.47
C ALA A 123 7.93 -8.39 12.37
N ALA A 124 6.67 -8.07 12.07
CA ALA A 124 5.91 -8.76 11.03
C ALA A 124 6.61 -8.62 9.68
N LEU A 125 7.01 -7.40 9.32
CA LEU A 125 7.60 -7.10 8.02
C LEU A 125 8.97 -7.73 7.78
N CYS A 126 9.83 -7.81 8.80
CA CYS A 126 11.14 -8.45 8.69
C CYS A 126 11.01 -9.93 8.27
N GLY A 127 10.04 -10.66 8.82
CA GLY A 127 9.79 -12.04 8.43
C GLY A 127 9.32 -12.18 6.98
N LEU A 128 8.57 -11.18 6.50
CA LEU A 128 7.84 -11.19 5.23
C LEU A 128 8.65 -10.83 3.98
N ARG A 129 9.96 -10.53 4.08
CA ARG A 129 10.80 -10.25 2.89
C ARG A 129 11.90 -11.25 2.58
N ARG A 130 12.16 -11.46 1.28
CA ARG A 130 13.08 -12.47 0.72
C ARG A 130 14.50 -12.00 0.98
N THR A 131 14.85 -11.85 2.24
CA THR A 131 16.23 -11.64 2.65
C THR A 131 16.85 -13.01 2.79
N SER A 132 18.09 -13.12 2.35
CA SER A 132 18.89 -14.35 2.32
C SER A 132 18.72 -15.18 3.59
N PRO A 133 18.71 -16.52 3.50
CA PRO A 133 18.55 -17.40 4.66
C PRO A 133 19.55 -16.99 5.75
N GLY A 134 19.05 -16.61 6.93
CA GLY A 134 19.88 -16.26 8.10
C GLY A 134 19.63 -14.89 8.74
N ARG A 135 18.88 -13.96 8.12
CA ARG A 135 18.54 -12.66 8.74
C ARG A 135 17.24 -12.75 9.57
N ARG A 136 17.29 -13.43 10.71
CA ARG A 136 16.20 -13.43 11.70
C ARG A 136 16.29 -12.14 12.54
N LEU A 137 15.15 -11.66 13.05
CA LEU A 137 15.16 -10.71 14.17
C LEU A 137 15.98 -11.29 15.33
N PRO A 138 16.71 -10.46 16.11
CA PRO A 138 17.37 -10.93 17.31
C PRO A 138 16.38 -11.66 18.23
N ASP A 139 16.76 -12.83 18.72
CA ASP A 139 15.97 -13.50 19.75
C ASP A 139 15.90 -12.59 21.00
N GLY A 140 14.70 -12.40 21.55
CA GLY A 140 14.48 -11.50 22.69
C GLY A 140 14.13 -10.04 22.34
N ALA A 141 13.93 -9.70 21.07
CA ALA A 141 13.55 -8.33 20.66
C ALA A 141 12.14 -7.89 21.10
N GLY A 142 11.36 -8.76 21.78
CA GLY A 142 10.01 -8.44 22.26
C GLY A 142 8.98 -8.25 21.14
N ALA A 143 9.27 -8.75 19.94
CA ALA A 143 8.39 -8.73 18.79
C ALA A 143 7.05 -9.45 19.08
N ASP A 144 5.94 -8.74 18.90
CA ASP A 144 4.60 -9.30 19.00
C ASP A 144 4.33 -10.17 17.78
N ILE A 145 4.34 -11.48 18.00
CA ILE A 145 4.06 -12.51 17.01
C ILE A 145 2.61 -12.46 16.50
N ASN A 146 1.72 -11.85 17.27
CA ASN A 146 0.29 -11.71 17.00
C ASN A 146 -0.09 -10.31 16.54
N ALA A 147 0.89 -9.48 16.17
CA ALA A 147 0.64 -8.14 15.65
C ALA A 147 -0.33 -8.19 14.45
N LEU A 148 -1.30 -7.28 14.46
CA LEU A 148 -2.32 -7.17 13.42
C LEU A 148 -2.01 -5.99 12.52
N SER A 149 -2.08 -6.22 11.20
CA SER A 149 -1.94 -5.18 10.19
C SER A 149 -3.14 -4.23 10.17
N THR A 150 -3.09 -3.24 9.28
CA THR A 150 -4.15 -2.25 9.13
C THR A 150 -5.52 -2.84 8.79
N ASN A 151 -5.59 -3.99 8.12
CA ASN A 151 -6.85 -4.68 7.80
C ASN A 151 -7.20 -5.80 8.81
N GLY A 152 -6.50 -5.87 9.94
CA GLY A 152 -6.71 -6.91 10.95
C GLY A 152 -6.05 -8.26 10.65
N SER A 153 -5.26 -8.39 9.58
CA SER A 153 -4.56 -9.65 9.29
C SER A 153 -3.35 -9.84 10.21
N SER A 154 -3.16 -11.06 10.73
CA SER A 154 -2.01 -11.38 11.58
C SER A 154 -0.71 -11.56 10.78
N VAL A 155 0.42 -11.57 11.49
CA VAL A 155 1.73 -11.87 10.91
C VAL A 155 1.75 -13.23 10.20
N LEU A 156 1.07 -14.23 10.78
CA LEU A 156 0.92 -15.55 10.18
C LEU A 156 0.14 -15.50 8.86
N MET A 157 -0.96 -14.75 8.81
CA MET A 157 -1.72 -14.55 7.56
C MET A 157 -0.84 -13.93 6.47
N MET A 158 -0.05 -12.91 6.81
CA MET A 158 0.87 -12.30 5.83
C MET A 158 1.94 -13.29 5.35
N ALA A 159 2.45 -14.16 6.22
CA ALA A 159 3.43 -15.18 5.84
C ALA A 159 2.86 -16.12 4.77
N ILE A 160 1.57 -16.43 4.87
CA ILE A 160 0.83 -17.27 3.93
C ILE A 160 0.62 -16.55 2.59
N TYR A 161 0.21 -15.28 2.64
CA TYR A 161 0.04 -14.43 1.46
C TYR A 161 1.34 -14.36 0.63
N GLU A 162 2.47 -14.13 1.30
CA GLU A 162 3.80 -14.09 0.67
C GLU A 162 4.36 -15.48 0.31
N GLY A 163 3.70 -16.57 0.70
CA GLY A 163 4.14 -17.94 0.43
C GLY A 163 5.39 -18.38 1.19
N ARG A 164 5.62 -17.84 2.39
CA ARG A 164 6.79 -18.12 3.21
C ARG A 164 6.56 -19.26 4.17
N GLU A 165 6.75 -20.47 3.65
CA GLU A 165 6.51 -21.68 4.44
C GLU A 165 7.42 -21.75 5.69
N GLU A 166 8.71 -21.43 5.59
CA GLU A 166 9.61 -21.47 6.75
C GLU A 166 9.26 -20.43 7.80
N LEU A 167 8.81 -19.24 7.37
CA LEU A 167 8.35 -18.22 8.30
C LEU A 167 7.06 -18.64 8.99
N ALA A 168 6.08 -19.12 8.24
CA ALA A 168 4.81 -19.59 8.78
C ALA A 168 5.02 -20.73 9.78
N ARG A 169 5.91 -21.68 9.46
CA ARG A 169 6.35 -22.75 10.37
C ARG A 169 6.92 -22.20 11.67
N MET A 170 7.90 -21.31 11.55
CA MET A 170 8.54 -20.69 12.71
C MET A 170 7.55 -19.91 13.58
N LEU A 171 6.61 -19.19 12.97
CA LEU A 171 5.57 -18.46 13.68
C LEU A 171 4.65 -19.44 14.44
N ILE A 172 4.23 -20.51 13.78
CA ILE A 172 3.41 -21.56 14.38
C ILE A 172 4.12 -22.24 15.56
N GLU A 173 5.40 -22.58 15.41
CA GLU A 173 6.23 -23.18 16.47
C GLU A 173 6.42 -22.24 17.66
N LYS A 174 6.55 -20.94 17.41
CA LYS A 174 6.64 -19.90 18.45
C LYS A 174 5.28 -19.53 19.07
N GLY A 175 4.20 -20.20 18.70
CA GLY A 175 2.88 -20.00 19.30
C GLY A 175 2.07 -18.85 18.70
N ALA A 176 2.26 -18.52 17.41
CA ALA A 176 1.41 -17.55 16.72
C ALA A 176 -0.07 -17.98 16.79
N ASP A 177 -0.92 -17.02 17.14
CA ASP A 177 -2.37 -17.20 17.17
C ASP A 177 -2.90 -17.37 15.74
N ARG A 178 -3.69 -18.43 15.56
CA ARG A 178 -4.29 -18.86 14.30
C ARG A 178 -5.75 -18.43 14.16
N SER A 179 -6.34 -17.95 15.26
CA SER A 179 -7.74 -17.52 15.36
C SER A 179 -8.07 -16.16 14.74
N PRO A 180 -7.15 -15.18 14.60
CA PRO A 180 -7.52 -13.86 14.11
C PRO A 180 -8.16 -13.92 12.73
N ARG A 181 -9.29 -13.21 12.61
CA ARG A 181 -9.94 -12.94 11.34
C ARG A 181 -9.77 -11.48 10.99
N ASN A 182 -9.40 -11.24 9.74
CA ASN A 182 -9.24 -9.89 9.22
C ASN A 182 -10.61 -9.25 8.93
N ASP A 183 -10.60 -8.01 8.46
CA ASP A 183 -11.82 -7.25 8.18
C ASP A 183 -12.69 -7.88 7.06
N TRP A 184 -12.18 -8.87 6.31
CA TRP A 184 -12.97 -9.66 5.34
C TRP A 184 -13.56 -10.94 5.93
N GLY A 185 -13.32 -11.21 7.21
CA GLY A 185 -13.71 -12.45 7.86
C GLY A 185 -12.81 -13.64 7.52
N ASP A 186 -11.73 -13.44 6.74
CA ASP A 186 -10.76 -14.50 6.45
C ASP A 186 -9.82 -14.70 7.64
N GLY A 187 -9.44 -15.94 7.92
CA GLY A 187 -8.35 -16.31 8.81
C GLY A 187 -7.17 -16.91 8.05
N ALA A 188 -6.21 -17.44 8.81
CA ALA A 188 -5.01 -18.04 8.26
C ALA A 188 -5.29 -19.25 7.35
N LEU A 189 -6.29 -20.08 7.69
CA LEU A 189 -6.69 -21.22 6.87
C LEU A 189 -7.28 -20.80 5.53
N GLU A 190 -8.20 -19.85 5.52
CA GLU A 190 -8.86 -19.35 4.30
C GLU A 190 -7.82 -18.85 3.30
N TRP A 191 -6.83 -18.08 3.77
CA TRP A 191 -5.72 -17.64 2.93
C TRP A 191 -4.82 -18.79 2.48
N ALA A 192 -4.52 -19.76 3.35
CA ALA A 192 -3.68 -20.90 2.97
C ALA A 192 -4.33 -21.73 1.86
N MET A 193 -5.65 -21.92 1.92
CA MET A 193 -6.41 -22.60 0.86
C MET A 193 -6.50 -21.75 -0.40
N ARG A 194 -6.83 -20.45 -0.29
CA ARG A 194 -6.93 -19.49 -1.41
C ARG A 194 -5.63 -19.41 -2.22
N TYR A 195 -4.48 -19.32 -1.54
CA TYR A 195 -3.16 -19.25 -2.18
C TYR A 195 -2.54 -20.63 -2.47
N ASN A 196 -3.31 -21.71 -2.33
CA ASN A 196 -2.88 -23.09 -2.56
C ASN A 196 -1.60 -23.48 -1.77
N ARG A 197 -1.50 -23.00 -0.52
CA ARG A 197 -0.40 -23.26 0.43
C ARG A 197 -0.74 -24.45 1.34
N LEU A 198 -0.94 -25.62 0.74
CA LEU A 198 -1.38 -26.84 1.43
C LEU A 198 -0.46 -27.26 2.59
N ASN A 199 0.86 -27.09 2.43
CA ASN A 199 1.82 -27.38 3.50
C ASN A 199 1.55 -26.53 4.74
N ILE A 200 1.29 -25.23 4.55
CA ILE A 200 0.99 -24.32 5.66
C ILE A 200 -0.40 -24.60 6.23
N ALA A 201 -1.40 -24.86 5.38
CA ALA A 201 -2.75 -25.22 5.84
C ALA A 201 -2.73 -26.44 6.78
N ARG A 202 -1.97 -27.49 6.43
CA ARG A 202 -1.78 -28.67 7.29
C ARG A 202 -1.13 -28.35 8.64
N MET A 203 -0.32 -27.29 8.71
CA MET A 203 0.34 -26.87 9.95
C MET A 203 -0.58 -26.01 10.83
N ILE A 204 -1.55 -25.32 10.21
CA ILE A 204 -2.49 -24.43 10.89
C ILE A 204 -3.63 -25.23 11.54
N THR A 205 -4.10 -26.31 10.91
CA THR A 205 -5.28 -27.07 11.35
C THR A 205 -4.93 -28.47 11.84
N ASN A 206 -5.92 -29.17 12.40
CA ASN A 206 -5.81 -30.62 12.59
C ASN A 206 -6.02 -31.37 11.24
N PRO A 207 -5.67 -32.67 11.15
CA PRO A 207 -5.82 -33.45 9.93
C PRO A 207 -7.26 -33.56 9.41
N GLU A 208 -8.26 -33.58 10.29
CA GLU A 208 -9.67 -33.71 9.91
C GLU A 208 -10.19 -32.43 9.24
N GLU A 209 -9.96 -31.28 9.87
CA GLU A 209 -10.25 -29.95 9.33
C GLU A 209 -9.52 -29.69 8.02
N PHE A 210 -8.27 -30.15 7.91
CA PHE A 210 -7.50 -30.05 6.67
C PHE A 210 -8.17 -30.83 5.53
N ASN A 211 -8.57 -32.08 5.79
CA ASN A 211 -9.24 -32.91 4.79
C ASN A 211 -10.59 -32.30 4.36
N ILE A 212 -11.36 -31.75 5.30
CA ILE A 212 -12.59 -31.03 4.99
C ILE A 212 -12.29 -29.81 4.12
N ALA A 213 -11.26 -29.04 4.44
CA ALA A 213 -10.89 -27.85 3.69
C ALA A 213 -10.44 -28.16 2.26
N VAL A 214 -9.60 -29.19 2.08
CA VAL A 214 -9.08 -29.62 0.76
C VAL A 214 -10.20 -30.15 -0.15
N ASN A 215 -11.22 -30.78 0.42
CA ASN A 215 -12.34 -31.33 -0.34
C ASN A 215 -13.37 -30.27 -0.77
N LYS A 216 -13.28 -29.02 -0.27
CA LYS A 216 -14.13 -27.93 -0.75
C LYS A 216 -13.67 -27.45 -2.13
N PRO A 217 -14.60 -27.11 -3.06
CA PRO A 217 -14.25 -26.51 -4.35
C PRO A 217 -13.34 -25.30 -4.16
N LYS A 218 -12.34 -25.11 -5.02
CA LYS A 218 -11.36 -24.01 -4.88
C LYS A 218 -12.05 -22.64 -4.94
N GLU A 219 -13.13 -22.58 -5.70
CA GLU A 219 -14.02 -21.42 -5.88
C GLU A 219 -14.62 -20.96 -4.54
N THR A 220 -14.78 -21.87 -3.56
CA THR A 220 -15.30 -21.57 -2.21
C THR A 220 -14.38 -20.61 -1.44
N TRP A 221 -13.09 -20.59 -1.77
CA TRP A 221 -12.11 -19.78 -1.04
C TRP A 221 -11.96 -18.37 -1.65
N GLY A 222 -12.60 -18.09 -2.79
CA GLY A 222 -12.57 -16.81 -3.49
C GLY A 222 -11.22 -16.49 -4.16
N GLU A 223 -11.20 -15.44 -4.97
CA GLU A 223 -9.97 -14.97 -5.63
C GLU A 223 -9.09 -14.13 -4.68
N PRO A 224 -7.74 -14.16 -4.84
CA PRO A 224 -6.81 -13.24 -4.18
C PRO A 224 -7.21 -11.77 -4.37
N THR A 225 -7.88 -11.20 -3.38
CA THR A 225 -8.34 -9.80 -3.45
C THR A 225 -7.33 -8.90 -2.74
N ARG A 226 -7.01 -7.75 -3.36
CA ARG A 226 -6.12 -6.74 -2.76
C ARG A 226 -6.78 -6.07 -1.56
N SER A 227 -5.96 -5.47 -0.69
CA SER A 227 -6.42 -4.59 0.39
C SER A 227 -7.46 -3.58 -0.12
N LEU A 228 -8.54 -3.38 0.65
CA LEU A 228 -9.59 -2.43 0.33
C LEU A 228 -8.99 -1.04 0.14
N ARG A 229 -9.59 -0.25 -0.77
CA ARG A 229 -9.28 1.18 -0.79
C ARG A 229 -9.75 1.78 0.53
N MET A 230 -8.93 2.64 1.11
CA MET A 230 -9.37 3.47 2.22
C MET A 230 -10.50 4.38 1.73
N SER A 231 -11.66 4.35 2.39
CA SER A 231 -12.69 5.37 2.18
C SER A 231 -12.19 6.69 2.77
N GLN A 232 -12.63 7.81 2.20
CA GLN A 232 -12.28 9.13 2.71
C GLN A 232 -12.69 9.29 4.18
N GLU A 233 -13.85 8.76 4.56
CA GLU A 233 -14.32 8.76 5.95
C GLU A 233 -13.41 7.91 6.86
N LEU A 234 -12.91 6.77 6.40
CA LEU A 234 -11.96 5.95 7.16
C LEU A 234 -10.60 6.64 7.32
N GLU A 235 -10.15 7.38 6.31
CA GLU A 235 -8.92 8.17 6.34
C GLU A 235 -9.01 9.31 7.36
N GLU A 236 -10.10 10.07 7.35
CA GLU A 236 -10.38 11.15 8.32
C GLU A 236 -10.44 10.63 9.76
N LEU A 237 -11.06 9.45 9.97
CA LEU A 237 -11.12 8.83 11.29
C LEU A 237 -9.73 8.40 11.79
N MET A 238 -8.87 7.89 10.91
CA MET A 238 -7.50 7.51 11.27
C MET A 238 -6.66 8.76 11.60
N GLU A 239 -6.80 9.86 10.85
CA GLU A 239 -6.13 11.13 11.15
C GLU A 239 -6.60 11.72 12.50
N MET A 240 -7.92 11.66 12.76
CA MET A 240 -8.46 12.10 14.05
C MET A 240 -7.94 11.25 15.20
N ARG A 241 -7.80 9.94 15.01
CA ARG A 241 -7.20 9.02 15.98
C ARG A 241 -5.76 9.41 16.29
N GLU A 242 -4.96 9.69 15.27
CA GLU A 242 -3.56 10.09 15.41
C GLU A 242 -3.42 11.36 16.26
N LYS A 243 -4.20 12.39 15.95
CA LYS A 243 -4.21 13.64 16.72
C LYS A 243 -4.60 13.42 18.20
N LEU A 244 -5.44 12.43 18.50
CA LEU A 244 -5.78 12.09 19.89
C LEU A 244 -4.62 11.39 20.60
N VAL A 245 -3.93 10.46 19.92
CA VAL A 245 -2.74 9.79 20.48
C VAL A 245 -1.62 10.79 20.76
N GLU A 246 -1.38 11.74 19.85
CA GLU A 246 -0.38 12.81 20.05
C GLU A 246 -0.69 13.68 21.26
N ARG A 247 -1.98 13.90 21.55
CA ARG A 247 -2.46 14.64 22.73
C ARG A 247 -2.55 13.81 24.01
N GLY A 248 -2.25 12.50 23.93
CA GLY A 248 -2.40 11.58 25.06
C GLY A 248 -3.86 11.33 25.46
N GLU A 249 -4.82 11.62 24.57
CA GLU A 249 -6.25 11.45 24.78
C GLU A 249 -6.73 10.04 24.40
N SER A 250 -7.87 9.62 24.94
CA SER A 250 -8.43 8.29 24.68
C SER A 250 -8.95 8.14 23.24
N THR A 251 -8.48 7.11 22.52
CA THR A 251 -8.89 6.80 21.14
C THR A 251 -10.15 5.95 21.02
N ALA A 252 -10.69 5.43 22.14
CA ALA A 252 -11.72 4.38 22.12
C ALA A 252 -12.98 4.73 21.32
N ALA A 253 -13.39 6.01 21.28
CA ALA A 253 -14.54 6.45 20.49
C ALA A 253 -14.27 6.43 18.98
N ILE A 254 -13.07 6.84 18.58
CA ILE A 254 -12.64 6.82 17.19
C ILE A 254 -12.41 5.40 16.72
N ASP A 255 -11.80 4.54 17.55
CA ASP A 255 -11.61 3.12 17.26
C ASP A 255 -12.93 2.39 16.96
N ARG A 256 -14.01 2.71 17.70
CA ARG A 256 -15.35 2.17 17.41
C ARG A 256 -15.86 2.63 16.04
N ARG A 257 -15.70 3.91 15.71
CA ARG A 257 -16.11 4.48 14.41
C ARG A 257 -15.33 3.88 13.25
N ILE A 258 -14.01 3.73 13.41
CA ILE A 258 -13.13 3.05 12.43
C ILE A 258 -13.65 1.64 12.16
N ASN A 259 -14.00 0.88 13.19
CA ASN A 259 -14.51 -0.48 13.04
C ASN A 259 -15.85 -0.51 12.29
N VAL A 260 -16.77 0.42 12.61
CA VAL A 260 -18.06 0.53 11.91
C VAL A 260 -17.86 0.85 10.44
N GLU A 261 -17.00 1.82 10.12
CA GLU A 261 -16.76 2.26 8.75
C GLU A 261 -16.06 1.16 7.93
N ARG A 262 -15.14 0.39 8.53
CA ARG A 262 -14.54 -0.78 7.88
C ARG A 262 -15.56 -1.85 7.53
N VAL A 263 -16.47 -2.17 8.44
CA VAL A 263 -17.56 -3.12 8.18
C VAL A 263 -18.47 -2.61 7.06
N ARG A 264 -18.72 -1.30 7.01
CA ARG A 264 -19.50 -0.66 5.94
C ARG A 264 -18.81 -0.80 4.59
N VAL A 265 -17.52 -0.50 4.51
CA VAL A 265 -16.72 -0.63 3.27
C VAL A 265 -16.66 -2.09 2.82
N MET A 266 -16.44 -3.03 3.76
CA MET A 266 -16.46 -4.46 3.48
C MET A 266 -17.80 -4.90 2.87
N ARG A 267 -18.93 -4.52 3.49
CA ARG A 267 -20.27 -4.83 2.98
C ARG A 267 -20.50 -4.21 1.60
N ALA A 268 -20.13 -2.95 1.42
CA ALA A 268 -20.28 -2.27 0.15
C ALA A 268 -19.49 -2.93 -1.00
N GLU A 269 -18.33 -3.53 -0.71
CA GLU A 269 -17.54 -4.25 -1.72
C GLU A 269 -18.08 -5.68 -1.96
N ILE A 270 -18.62 -6.35 -0.93
CA ILE A 270 -19.31 -7.66 -1.08
C ILE A 270 -20.60 -7.50 -1.90
N ASP A 271 -21.37 -6.46 -1.61
CA ASP A 271 -22.63 -6.14 -2.28
C ASP A 271 -22.40 -5.46 -3.65
N ARG A 272 -21.14 -5.21 -4.02
CA ARG A 272 -20.80 -4.64 -5.32
C ARG A 272 -21.18 -5.66 -6.39
N PRO A 273 -22.16 -5.37 -7.26
CA PRO A 273 -22.44 -6.26 -8.37
C PRO A 273 -21.17 -6.40 -9.19
N ALA A 274 -20.80 -7.64 -9.52
CA ALA A 274 -19.73 -7.93 -10.46
C ALA A 274 -19.92 -6.99 -11.65
N THR A 275 -18.88 -6.21 -11.99
CA THR A 275 -18.95 -5.29 -13.12
C THR A 275 -19.54 -6.05 -14.30
N PRO A 276 -20.71 -5.65 -14.85
CA PRO A 276 -21.22 -6.31 -16.03
C PRO A 276 -20.12 -6.24 -17.07
N GLU A 277 -19.80 -7.37 -17.69
CA GLU A 277 -18.90 -7.42 -18.84
C GLU A 277 -19.30 -6.28 -19.77
N ARG A 278 -18.34 -5.39 -20.08
CA ARG A 278 -18.62 -4.21 -20.89
C ARG A 278 -19.36 -4.68 -22.14
N ALA A 279 -20.63 -4.28 -22.28
CA ALA A 279 -21.37 -4.55 -23.50
C ALA A 279 -20.54 -4.04 -24.68
N ALA A 280 -20.07 -4.98 -25.51
CA ALA A 280 -19.36 -4.62 -26.71
C ALA A 280 -20.38 -4.04 -27.70
N THR A 281 -19.84 -3.24 -28.61
CA THR A 281 -20.49 -2.42 -29.62
C THR A 281 -21.90 -2.87 -30.05
N MET A 282 -22.86 -1.94 -30.03
CA MET A 282 -24.19 -2.12 -30.62
C MET A 282 -24.12 -1.87 -32.13
N GLU A 283 -24.41 -2.89 -32.93
CA GLU A 283 -24.51 -2.76 -34.39
C GLU A 283 -25.96 -2.45 -34.76
N ILE A 284 -26.18 -1.32 -35.46
CA ILE A 284 -27.47 -0.92 -36.02
C ILE A 284 -27.38 -1.03 -37.54
N THR A 285 -28.18 -1.90 -38.13
CA THR A 285 -28.27 -2.06 -39.59
C THR A 285 -29.57 -1.43 -40.07
N ALA A 286 -29.47 -0.45 -40.97
CA ALA A 286 -30.60 0.21 -41.61
C ALA A 286 -30.30 0.49 -43.09
N SER A 287 -31.27 0.21 -43.96
CA SER A 287 -31.15 0.42 -45.41
C SER A 287 -32.04 1.58 -45.87
N ARG A 288 -31.49 2.47 -46.71
CA ARG A 288 -32.27 3.58 -47.31
C ARG A 288 -33.28 3.11 -48.36
N LYS A 289 -33.15 1.88 -48.87
CA LYS A 289 -34.11 1.29 -49.83
C LYS A 289 -35.28 0.56 -49.15
N ALA A 290 -35.12 0.19 -47.88
CA ALA A 290 -36.13 -0.52 -47.08
C ALA A 290 -36.13 0.03 -45.64
N PRO A 291 -36.64 1.25 -45.41
CA PRO A 291 -36.55 1.93 -44.11
C PRO A 291 -37.30 1.23 -42.97
N LYS A 292 -38.19 0.27 -43.28
CA LYS A 292 -38.91 -0.57 -42.31
C LYS A 292 -38.10 -1.79 -41.84
N GLU A 293 -36.99 -2.12 -42.49
CA GLU A 293 -36.11 -3.22 -42.10
C GLU A 293 -34.90 -2.65 -41.35
N GLN A 294 -35.09 -2.42 -40.05
CA GLN A 294 -34.04 -2.01 -39.13
C GLN A 294 -33.82 -3.12 -38.11
N SER A 295 -32.57 -3.43 -37.80
CA SER A 295 -32.24 -4.36 -36.73
C SER A 295 -31.08 -3.81 -35.90
N ALA A 296 -31.15 -4.02 -34.58
CA ALA A 296 -30.07 -3.72 -33.66
C ALA A 296 -29.68 -5.00 -32.93
N ARG A 297 -28.39 -5.30 -32.86
CA ARG A 297 -27.85 -6.42 -32.09
C ARG A 297 -26.71 -5.93 -31.19
N ILE A 298 -26.70 -6.45 -29.97
CA ILE A 298 -25.62 -6.22 -29.00
C ILE A 298 -24.63 -7.36 -29.19
N ILE A 299 -23.40 -7.03 -29.56
CA ILE A 299 -22.32 -8.00 -29.71
C ILE A 299 -21.58 -8.03 -28.36
N TYR A 300 -21.30 -9.21 -27.82
CA TYR A 300 -20.43 -9.37 -26.66
C TYR A 300 -19.01 -9.69 -27.16
N ASP A 301 -17.97 -9.05 -26.60
CA ASP A 301 -16.58 -9.30 -26.98
C ASP A 301 -16.11 -10.59 -26.31
N ASP A 302 -16.23 -11.70 -27.04
CA ASP A 302 -15.72 -12.98 -26.60
C ASP A 302 -14.24 -13.08 -27.02
N GLN A 303 -13.36 -12.98 -26.02
CA GLN A 303 -11.96 -13.41 -26.03
C GLN A 303 -10.98 -12.68 -26.97
N GLY A 304 -10.42 -11.58 -26.47
CA GLY A 304 -8.97 -11.38 -26.48
C GLY A 304 -8.30 -11.16 -27.84
N LYS A 305 -8.69 -10.10 -28.58
CA LYS A 305 -7.78 -9.37 -29.49
C LYS A 305 -8.34 -7.98 -29.84
N ALA A 306 -7.50 -6.96 -29.72
CA ALA A 306 -7.86 -5.58 -30.01
C ALA A 306 -8.16 -5.37 -31.50
N ALA A 307 -9.41 -5.01 -31.84
CA ALA A 307 -9.74 -4.50 -33.17
C ALA A 307 -9.61 -2.97 -33.19
N SER A 308 -8.39 -2.52 -33.46
CA SER A 308 -8.09 -1.14 -33.83
C SER A 308 -8.66 -0.81 -35.21
N LYS A 309 -9.53 0.20 -35.33
CA LYS A 309 -9.58 1.09 -36.51
C LYS A 309 -9.99 2.51 -36.11
N LYS A 310 -9.07 3.46 -36.34
CA LYS A 310 -9.27 4.91 -36.47
C LYS A 310 -8.83 5.30 -37.90
N PRO A 311 -9.13 6.49 -38.41
CA PRO A 311 -10.44 7.04 -38.79
C PRO A 311 -10.47 7.37 -40.30
N ALA A 312 -11.65 7.52 -40.92
CA ALA A 312 -11.74 8.14 -42.25
C ALA A 312 -12.30 9.55 -42.10
N ALA A 313 -11.44 10.53 -42.39
CA ALA A 313 -11.74 11.94 -42.46
C ALA A 313 -12.75 12.23 -43.58
N GLY A 314 -13.65 13.18 -43.32
CA GLY A 314 -14.62 13.67 -44.29
C GLY A 314 -15.24 14.97 -43.77
N SER A 315 -14.44 16.03 -43.81
CA SER A 315 -14.82 17.41 -43.53
C SER A 315 -15.97 17.88 -44.42
N GLY A 316 -17.02 18.43 -43.78
CA GLY A 316 -18.09 19.11 -44.49
C GLY A 316 -19.12 19.71 -43.55
N HIS A 317 -18.88 20.91 -43.05
CA HIS A 317 -19.93 21.88 -42.72
C HIS A 317 -19.75 23.05 -43.69
N PRO A 318 -20.79 23.45 -44.43
CA PRO A 318 -21.68 24.55 -44.00
C PRO A 318 -23.13 24.31 -44.47
N LYS A 319 -24.21 25.02 -44.14
CA LYS A 319 -24.64 26.10 -43.23
C LYS A 319 -26.21 26.07 -43.23
N PRO A 320 -26.90 26.86 -42.40
CA PRO A 320 -28.30 26.64 -42.00
C PRO A 320 -29.36 27.47 -42.76
N GLY A 321 -30.62 27.01 -42.64
CA GLY A 321 -31.87 27.80 -42.65
C GLY A 321 -32.72 27.76 -43.93
N PRO A 322 -34.00 28.21 -43.93
CA PRO A 322 -34.85 28.63 -42.80
C PRO A 322 -36.32 28.13 -42.84
N ASN A 323 -36.97 28.23 -41.66
CA ASN A 323 -38.37 28.60 -41.39
C ASN A 323 -39.59 27.99 -42.11
N GLY A 324 -40.57 27.62 -41.28
CA GLY A 324 -42.01 27.69 -41.60
C GLY A 324 -42.88 26.94 -40.58
N LYS A 325 -43.15 27.52 -39.39
CA LYS A 325 -44.51 27.88 -38.90
C LYS A 325 -45.66 27.12 -39.59
N SER A 326 -46.49 26.34 -38.92
CA SER A 326 -47.61 26.79 -38.06
C SER A 326 -48.40 25.51 -37.67
N ALA A 327 -48.65 25.25 -36.39
CA ALA A 327 -49.91 25.53 -35.70
C ALA A 327 -51.18 25.05 -36.45
N LYS A 328 -51.75 23.92 -36.01
CA LYS A 328 -53.16 23.75 -35.66
C LYS A 328 -53.39 22.38 -35.02
N GLU A 329 -54.13 22.43 -33.92
CA GLU A 329 -54.95 21.42 -33.22
C GLU A 329 -54.74 19.93 -33.53
#